data_AF-A0A251X7M1-F1
#
_entry.id   AF-A0A251X7M1-F1
#
_cell.length_a   1.000
_cell.length_b   1.000
_cell.length_c   1.000
_cell.angle_alpha   90.00
_cell.angle_beta   90.00
_cell.angle_gamma   90.00
#
_symmetry.space_group_name_H-M   'P 1'
#
loop_
_entity.id
_entity.type
_entity.pdbx_description
1 polymer ?
#
loop_
_entity_poly.entity_id
_entity_poly.type
_entity_poly.pdbx_seq_one_letter_code
_entity_poly.pdbx_strand_id
1 'polypeptide(L)'
;MGHQSQFIRYFIQTLSGASLLFAAQLTVSAAPMSGDVPLEIEQPAYQTPWKRYGNWPQEDWSQFNTLDKPRTSIQAPPVGKMQPVPNPIVGDAENGKKLVADRSRGGSCYACHAMPGASLPGNVGPEFFNVGSWGRSDEHLYNYIYDPRAFNPGTVMPPWGAHGVFTQQEIFDIVTYLKTLTGKGGYPDSMENPFTRPEPVEDRDNLDLFENPGMLGQELGEQLYSVAGPNGQSCASCHEKPAQLFKTWATSMPRFEARLNKMLGIEEFITRHARATMDIDYPMQSKQNTGLSIYLRHLANGQAIAMDTSDPNTQAALARGEALSVVKLGQLNFACIDCHDFGAKRWIRGQYLSGVEGMIAHFPTYRTSRTEIWDIRKRLQWCGVAIRANELPPDAPEYGDIELFLNVKNNGKTFSVPGIRH
;
A
#
# COMPACT_ATOMS: atom_id res chain seq x y z
N MET A 1 42.51 61.26 -17.01
CA MET A 1 42.77 61.50 -18.45
C MET A 1 41.89 60.52 -19.20
N GLY A 2 40.63 60.85 -19.52
CA GLY A 2 40.19 61.50 -20.78
C GLY A 2 40.01 60.41 -21.85
N HIS A 3 38.87 60.10 -22.49
CA HIS A 3 37.64 60.80 -22.91
C HIS A 3 36.49 59.73 -22.98
N GLN A 4 35.20 59.99 -22.65
CA GLN A 4 34.14 60.63 -23.47
C GLN A 4 34.07 60.09 -24.91
N SER A 5 32.95 59.77 -25.58
CA SER A 5 31.50 60.08 -25.52
C SER A 5 30.86 59.18 -26.62
N GLN A 6 29.59 58.74 -26.60
CA GLN A 6 28.39 59.42 -27.15
C GLN A 6 27.23 58.38 -27.06
N PHE A 7 26.19 58.56 -26.24
CA PHE A 7 24.88 59.16 -26.57
C PHE A 7 24.20 58.66 -27.86
N ILE A 8 22.99 58.08 -27.72
CA ILE A 8 21.72 58.54 -28.33
C ILE A 8 20.57 58.12 -27.41
N ARG A 9 19.56 58.98 -27.32
CA ARG A 9 18.46 59.04 -26.36
C ARG A 9 17.14 59.16 -27.15
N TYR A 10 16.04 58.64 -26.56
CA TYR A 10 14.60 58.88 -26.86
C TYR A 10 14.01 58.25 -28.15
N PHE A 11 12.72 57.92 -28.30
CA PHE A 11 11.48 58.40 -27.66
C PHE A 11 10.36 57.32 -27.70
N ILE A 12 9.41 57.45 -26.77
CA ILE A 12 8.14 56.71 -26.61
C ILE A 12 7.17 56.99 -27.77
N GLN A 13 6.44 55.97 -28.25
CA GLN A 13 5.06 56.16 -28.73
C GLN A 13 4.24 54.86 -28.60
N THR A 14 3.17 54.98 -27.81
CA THR A 14 2.03 54.08 -27.63
C THR A 14 1.13 54.04 -28.87
N LEU A 15 0.59 52.87 -29.23
CA LEU A 15 -0.78 52.73 -29.75
C LEU A 15 -1.24 51.25 -29.75
N SER A 16 -2.14 50.96 -28.82
CA SER A 16 -3.44 50.30 -29.01
C SER A 16 -3.53 49.08 -29.95
N GLY A 17 -3.70 47.91 -29.35
CA GLY A 17 -4.17 46.70 -30.03
C GLY A 17 -4.71 45.70 -29.03
N ALA A 18 -5.95 45.88 -28.60
CA ALA A 18 -6.65 44.93 -27.74
C ALA A 18 -6.92 43.64 -28.54
N SER A 19 -6.25 42.56 -28.17
CA SER A 19 -6.61 41.20 -28.57
C SER A 19 -7.12 40.48 -27.33
N LEU A 20 -8.45 40.42 -27.21
CA LEU A 20 -9.18 39.58 -26.27
C LEU A 20 -8.92 38.11 -26.61
N LEU A 21 -7.87 37.54 -26.03
CA LEU A 21 -7.74 36.10 -25.90
C LEU A 21 -8.65 35.66 -24.75
N PHE A 22 -9.84 35.19 -25.11
CA PHE A 22 -10.69 34.40 -24.21
C PHE A 22 -9.93 33.09 -23.92
N ALA A 23 -9.08 33.11 -22.90
CA ALA A 23 -8.67 31.89 -22.22
C ALA A 23 -9.90 31.41 -21.44
N ALA A 24 -10.68 30.53 -22.06
CA ALA A 24 -11.65 29.73 -21.33
C ALA A 24 -10.86 28.84 -20.38
N GLN A 25 -10.64 29.34 -19.16
CA GLN A 25 -10.25 28.51 -18.03
C GLN A 25 -11.40 27.54 -17.78
N LEU A 26 -11.30 26.35 -18.36
CA LEU A 26 -12.04 25.19 -17.90
C LEU A 26 -11.51 24.85 -16.51
N THR A 27 -12.03 25.53 -15.49
CA THR A 27 -11.99 25.05 -14.12
C THR A 27 -12.90 23.84 -14.07
N VAL A 28 -12.34 22.66 -14.36
CA VAL A 28 -12.96 21.41 -13.91
C VAL A 28 -12.74 21.40 -12.40
N SER A 29 -13.75 21.86 -11.67
CA SER A 29 -13.87 21.60 -10.24
C SER A 29 -14.28 20.15 -10.10
N ALA A 30 -13.54 19.35 -9.33
CA ALA A 30 -14.01 18.09 -8.79
C ALA A 30 -15.27 18.37 -7.98
N ALA A 31 -16.44 18.22 -8.61
CA ALA A 31 -17.68 18.24 -7.88
C ALA A 31 -17.70 16.98 -6.99
N PRO A 32 -18.23 17.08 -5.75
CA PRO A 32 -18.62 15.90 -4.99
C PRO A 32 -19.49 15.00 -5.88
N MET A 33 -19.56 13.70 -5.58
CA MET A 33 -20.56 12.86 -6.24
C MET A 33 -21.92 13.54 -6.14
N SER A 34 -22.60 13.71 -7.29
CA SER A 34 -23.88 14.41 -7.30
C SER A 34 -24.82 13.72 -6.31
N GLY A 35 -25.46 14.51 -5.45
CA GLY A 35 -26.48 14.00 -4.52
C GLY A 35 -27.64 13.29 -5.23
N ASP A 36 -27.78 13.51 -6.53
CA ASP A 36 -28.78 12.88 -7.40
C ASP A 36 -28.44 11.44 -7.76
N VAL A 37 -27.20 10.97 -7.55
CA VAL A 37 -26.84 9.57 -7.81
C VAL A 37 -27.44 8.68 -6.72
N PRO A 38 -28.34 7.75 -7.05
CA PRO A 38 -28.97 6.89 -6.06
C PRO A 38 -27.95 5.97 -5.41
N LEU A 39 -27.83 6.01 -4.09
CA LEU A 39 -26.95 5.16 -3.30
C LEU A 39 -27.70 4.71 -2.03
N GLU A 40 -27.52 3.45 -1.66
CA GLU A 40 -27.93 2.94 -0.36
C GLU A 40 -26.85 3.31 0.67
N ILE A 41 -27.21 4.10 1.67
CA ILE A 41 -26.26 4.75 2.60
C ILE A 41 -26.37 4.25 4.05
N GLU A 42 -27.35 3.41 4.35
CA GLU A 42 -27.64 2.98 5.72
C GLU A 42 -26.82 1.73 6.08
N GLN A 43 -26.74 0.76 5.16
CA GLN A 43 -26.08 -0.50 5.44
C GLN A 43 -24.58 -0.47 5.07
N PRO A 44 -23.74 -1.26 5.77
CA PRO A 44 -22.36 -1.49 5.35
C PRO A 44 -22.29 -2.08 3.94
N ALA A 45 -21.27 -1.71 3.17
CA ALA A 45 -21.10 -2.20 1.80
C ALA A 45 -20.40 -3.58 1.73
N TYR A 46 -20.25 -4.26 2.86
CA TYR A 46 -19.55 -5.54 2.98
C TYR A 46 -20.40 -6.56 3.75
N GLN A 47 -20.02 -7.84 3.68
CA GLN A 47 -20.67 -8.91 4.43
C GLN A 47 -20.51 -8.68 5.94
N THR A 48 -21.63 -8.48 6.65
CA THR A 48 -21.64 -8.24 8.10
C THR A 48 -21.98 -9.53 8.87
N PRO A 49 -21.26 -9.87 9.96
CA PRO A 49 -20.07 -9.20 10.49
C PRO A 49 -18.85 -9.39 9.56
N TRP A 50 -17.97 -8.39 9.51
CA TRP A 50 -16.75 -8.47 8.70
C TRP A 50 -15.87 -9.64 9.14
N LYS A 51 -15.56 -10.51 8.17
CA LYS A 51 -14.55 -11.56 8.29
C LYS A 51 -13.90 -11.75 6.93
N ARG A 52 -12.56 -11.72 6.87
CA ARG A 52 -11.82 -11.97 5.63
C ARG A 52 -12.14 -13.32 4.98
N TYR A 53 -12.07 -14.39 5.77
CA TYR A 53 -12.42 -15.76 5.36
C TYR A 53 -13.13 -16.48 6.52
N GLY A 54 -13.92 -17.52 6.21
CA GLY A 54 -14.74 -18.21 7.23
C GLY A 54 -13.97 -18.71 8.45
N ASN A 55 -12.79 -19.31 8.25
CA ASN A 55 -11.95 -19.88 9.31
C ASN A 55 -10.71 -19.02 9.62
N TRP A 56 -10.75 -17.72 9.33
CA TRP A 56 -9.61 -16.85 9.57
C TRP A 56 -9.42 -16.61 11.08
N PRO A 57 -8.22 -16.86 11.64
CA PRO A 57 -7.93 -16.54 13.04
C PRO A 57 -8.13 -15.04 13.29
N GLN A 58 -8.91 -14.70 14.33
CA GLN A 58 -8.99 -13.33 14.81
C GLN A 58 -7.91 -13.12 15.87
N GLU A 59 -6.70 -12.86 15.40
CA GLU A 59 -5.65 -12.34 16.27
C GLU A 59 -6.03 -10.91 16.70
N ASP A 60 -5.80 -10.59 17.98
CA ASP A 60 -6.08 -9.26 18.52
C ASP A 60 -4.78 -8.46 18.70
N TRP A 61 -4.63 -7.45 17.86
CA TRP A 61 -3.52 -6.50 17.89
C TRP A 61 -3.91 -5.13 18.44
N SER A 62 -5.03 -5.03 19.18
CA SER A 62 -5.60 -3.75 19.67
C SER A 62 -4.71 -2.97 20.65
N GLN A 63 -3.70 -3.61 21.23
CA GLN A 63 -2.67 -2.95 22.02
C GLN A 63 -1.69 -2.10 21.16
N PHE A 64 -1.62 -2.37 19.86
CA PHE A 64 -0.82 -1.62 18.89
C PHE A 64 -1.73 -0.68 18.07
N ASN A 65 -1.10 0.21 17.30
CA ASN A 65 -1.83 1.11 16.43
C ASN A 65 -2.57 0.37 15.32
N THR A 66 -3.79 0.83 15.05
CA THR A 66 -4.63 0.43 13.93
C THR A 66 -4.97 1.66 13.08
N LEU A 67 -5.41 1.44 11.85
CA LEU A 67 -5.73 2.55 10.94
C LEU A 67 -6.92 3.40 11.43
N ASP A 68 -7.96 2.79 12.00
CA ASP A 68 -9.19 3.44 12.48
C ASP A 68 -9.05 4.09 13.87
N LYS A 69 -8.06 3.64 14.63
CA LYS A 69 -7.66 4.22 15.90
C LYS A 69 -6.19 4.58 15.81
N PRO A 70 -5.81 5.50 14.89
CA PRO A 70 -4.47 6.04 14.89
C PRO A 70 -4.41 6.90 16.16
N ARG A 71 -3.91 6.33 17.26
CA ARG A 71 -3.91 7.05 18.54
C ARG A 71 -3.01 8.27 18.36
N THR A 72 -3.62 9.42 18.15
CA THR A 72 -2.93 10.71 17.98
C THR A 72 -2.10 11.13 19.20
N SER A 73 -2.13 10.34 20.29
CA SER A 73 -1.37 10.55 21.52
C SER A 73 -0.60 9.33 22.05
N ILE A 74 -0.63 8.17 21.40
CA ILE A 74 0.19 7.01 21.80
C ILE A 74 1.03 6.62 20.59
N GLN A 75 2.24 7.14 20.62
CA GLN A 75 3.41 6.56 19.97
C GLN A 75 3.33 5.03 20.09
N ALA A 76 3.78 4.29 19.07
CA ALA A 76 4.18 2.90 19.28
C ALA A 76 4.80 2.73 20.67
N PRO A 77 4.51 1.65 21.45
CA PRO A 77 4.86 1.52 22.86
C PRO A 77 6.14 2.29 23.16
N PRO A 78 6.08 3.34 24.02
CA PRO A 78 7.10 4.38 24.06
C PRO A 78 8.47 3.75 24.13
N VAL A 79 9.44 4.37 23.44
CA VAL A 79 10.80 3.84 23.37
C VAL A 79 11.29 3.51 24.77
N GLY A 80 11.55 2.22 25.00
CA GLY A 80 11.96 1.74 26.32
C GLY A 80 13.34 2.28 26.67
N LYS A 81 13.65 2.35 27.97
CA LYS A 81 15.05 2.51 28.40
C LYS A 81 15.85 1.29 27.96
N MET A 82 17.14 1.48 27.69
CA MET A 82 18.05 0.35 27.51
C MET A 82 17.98 -0.56 28.74
N GLN A 83 17.87 -1.86 28.48
CA GLN A 83 17.80 -2.89 29.49
C GLN A 83 19.21 -3.29 29.92
N PRO A 84 19.49 -3.36 31.23
CA PRO A 84 20.73 -3.95 31.72
C PRO A 84 20.74 -5.45 31.42
N VAL A 85 21.90 -5.97 31.05
CA VAL A 85 22.10 -7.41 30.78
C VAL A 85 23.37 -7.93 31.45
N PRO A 86 23.45 -9.24 31.74
CA PRO A 86 24.70 -9.86 32.16
C PRO A 86 25.80 -9.66 31.12
N ASN A 87 27.06 -9.58 31.59
CA ASN A 87 28.23 -9.55 30.73
C ASN A 87 29.25 -10.61 31.20
N PRO A 88 29.50 -11.69 30.43
CA PRO A 88 28.90 -11.98 29.13
C PRO A 88 27.43 -12.42 29.23
N ILE A 89 26.68 -12.24 28.15
CA ILE A 89 25.39 -12.91 27.98
C ILE A 89 25.63 -14.42 27.82
N VAL A 90 24.75 -15.23 28.40
CA VAL A 90 24.73 -16.69 28.22
C VAL A 90 23.47 -17.08 27.45
N GLY A 91 23.66 -17.59 26.23
CA GLY A 91 22.59 -18.09 25.37
C GLY A 91 23.02 -19.31 24.55
N ASP A 92 22.07 -19.90 23.83
CA ASP A 92 22.26 -21.01 22.92
C ASP A 92 22.37 -20.51 21.46
N ALA A 93 23.57 -20.60 20.87
CA ALA A 93 23.81 -20.16 19.49
C ALA A 93 23.01 -20.95 18.44
N GLU A 94 22.75 -22.25 18.67
CA GLU A 94 21.97 -23.06 17.73
C GLU A 94 20.48 -22.69 17.81
N ASN A 95 19.99 -22.34 18.99
CA ASN A 95 18.65 -21.77 19.13
C ASN A 95 18.57 -20.37 18.49
N GLY A 96 19.57 -19.52 18.72
CA GLY A 96 19.67 -18.19 18.10
C GLY A 96 19.62 -18.25 16.58
N LYS A 97 20.36 -19.20 15.98
CA LYS A 97 20.34 -19.46 14.53
C LYS A 97 18.96 -19.87 14.01
N LYS A 98 18.19 -20.64 14.77
CA LYS A 98 16.81 -21.01 14.41
C LYS A 98 15.89 -19.78 14.50
N LEU A 99 16.02 -18.98 15.56
CA LEU A 99 15.19 -17.79 15.78
C LEU A 99 15.37 -16.75 14.68
N VAL A 100 16.60 -16.48 14.21
CA VAL A 100 16.82 -15.51 13.12
C VAL A 100 16.22 -15.97 11.77
N ALA A 101 16.03 -17.28 11.60
CA ALA A 101 15.45 -17.88 10.41
C ALA A 101 13.92 -18.07 10.49
N ASP A 102 13.34 -18.03 11.70
CA ASP A 102 11.93 -18.29 11.95
C ASP A 102 11.04 -17.23 11.29
N ARG A 103 10.02 -17.70 10.57
CA ARG A 103 9.06 -16.85 9.84
C ARG A 103 7.70 -16.80 10.52
N SER A 104 7.47 -17.62 11.55
CA SER A 104 6.18 -17.76 12.23
C SER A 104 5.81 -16.50 13.01
N ARG A 105 6.79 -15.66 13.36
CA ARG A 105 6.63 -14.48 14.20
C ARG A 105 6.38 -13.16 13.45
N GLY A 106 5.81 -13.23 12.25
CA GLY A 106 5.54 -12.06 11.41
C GLY A 106 6.70 -11.67 10.48
N GLY A 107 7.80 -12.42 10.51
CA GLY A 107 8.97 -12.22 9.66
C GLY A 107 10.22 -12.78 10.33
N SER A 108 11.21 -13.14 9.53
CA SER A 108 12.53 -13.60 10.00
C SER A 108 13.55 -12.47 9.91
N CYS A 109 14.64 -12.50 10.67
CA CYS A 109 15.77 -11.57 10.46
C CYS A 109 16.29 -11.62 9.01
N TYR A 110 16.27 -12.80 8.38
CA TYR A 110 16.63 -12.99 6.97
C TYR A 110 15.75 -12.23 5.97
N ALA A 111 14.59 -11.73 6.42
CA ALA A 111 13.72 -10.92 5.59
C ALA A 111 14.37 -9.59 5.25
N CYS A 112 15.14 -9.00 6.16
CA CYS A 112 15.82 -7.73 5.94
C CYS A 112 17.34 -7.87 5.83
N HIS A 113 17.92 -8.85 6.53
CA HIS A 113 19.36 -9.00 6.68
C HIS A 113 19.91 -10.18 5.87
N ALA A 114 20.98 -9.95 5.13
CA ALA A 114 21.79 -11.02 4.55
C ALA A 114 22.68 -11.66 5.63
N MET A 115 22.52 -12.97 5.84
CA MET A 115 23.19 -13.72 6.92
C MET A 115 23.52 -15.15 6.47
N PRO A 116 24.48 -15.84 7.11
CA PRO A 116 24.80 -17.24 6.78
C PRO A 116 23.58 -18.17 6.86
N GLY A 117 23.34 -18.93 5.79
CA GLY A 117 22.24 -19.90 5.72
C GLY A 117 20.87 -19.28 5.38
N ALA A 118 20.79 -17.98 5.10
CA ALA A 118 19.61 -17.39 4.51
C ALA A 118 19.49 -17.82 3.04
N SER A 119 18.29 -18.22 2.62
CA SER A 119 17.94 -18.35 1.20
C SER A 119 17.02 -17.21 0.80
N LEU A 120 17.34 -16.65 -0.36
CA LEU A 120 16.84 -15.41 -0.92
C LEU A 120 16.77 -14.34 0.18
N PRO A 121 17.87 -13.90 0.81
CA PRO A 121 17.81 -12.86 1.85
C PRO A 121 17.40 -11.51 1.26
N GLY A 122 16.98 -10.61 2.15
CA GLY A 122 16.75 -9.19 1.82
C GLY A 122 18.00 -8.32 1.98
N ASN A 123 17.89 -7.06 1.53
CA ASN A 123 18.93 -6.03 1.66
C ASN A 123 18.39 -4.68 2.18
N VAL A 124 17.27 -4.69 2.89
CA VAL A 124 16.77 -3.51 3.60
C VAL A 124 17.62 -3.22 4.84
N GLY A 125 18.06 -4.26 5.53
CA GLY A 125 18.98 -4.19 6.66
C GLY A 125 20.43 -4.48 6.25
N PRO A 126 21.41 -4.16 7.12
CA PRO A 126 22.80 -4.52 6.90
C PRO A 126 23.00 -6.04 6.84
N GLU A 127 24.07 -6.45 6.15
CA GLU A 127 24.55 -7.83 6.16
C GLU A 127 25.26 -8.18 7.47
N PHE A 128 25.12 -9.41 7.95
CA PHE A 128 25.68 -9.88 9.21
C PHE A 128 26.58 -11.11 9.07
N PHE A 129 27.36 -11.21 7.99
CA PHE A 129 28.32 -12.31 7.86
C PHE A 129 29.49 -12.23 8.86
N ASN A 130 29.85 -11.01 9.29
CA ASN A 130 31.00 -10.73 10.16
C ASN A 130 30.65 -9.86 11.39
N VAL A 131 29.39 -9.84 11.80
CA VAL A 131 28.90 -8.96 12.89
C VAL A 131 29.61 -9.22 14.22
N GLY A 132 30.06 -10.44 14.49
CA GLY A 132 30.86 -10.79 15.67
C GLY A 132 32.22 -10.09 15.70
N SER A 133 32.72 -9.62 14.56
CA SER A 133 33.97 -8.85 14.44
C SER A 133 33.78 -7.33 14.55
N TRP A 134 32.56 -6.83 14.70
CA TRP A 134 32.28 -5.38 14.75
C TRP A 134 32.63 -4.70 16.08
N GLY A 135 33.07 -5.46 17.09
CA GLY A 135 33.44 -4.92 18.41
C GLY A 135 32.26 -4.38 19.23
N ARG A 136 31.03 -4.80 18.92
CA ARG A 136 29.83 -4.44 19.69
C ARG A 136 29.76 -5.28 20.97
N SER A 137 29.42 -4.65 22.09
CA SER A 137 29.18 -5.35 23.35
C SER A 137 27.88 -6.17 23.29
N ASP A 138 27.77 -7.16 24.17
CA ASP A 138 26.57 -8.00 24.34
C ASP A 138 25.36 -7.13 24.67
N GLU A 139 25.54 -6.13 25.54
CA GLU A 139 24.52 -5.13 25.88
C GLU A 139 24.08 -4.31 24.67
N HIS A 140 25.01 -3.88 23.82
CA HIS A 140 24.67 -3.13 22.61
C HIS A 140 23.84 -3.99 21.65
N LEU A 141 24.30 -5.21 21.34
CA LEU A 141 23.58 -6.12 20.45
C LEU A 141 22.20 -6.50 20.99
N TYR A 142 22.11 -6.79 22.30
CA TYR A 142 20.84 -7.08 22.97
C TYR A 142 19.88 -5.90 22.84
N ASN A 143 20.31 -4.70 23.21
CA ASN A 143 19.42 -3.54 23.21
C ASN A 143 19.00 -3.13 21.80
N TYR A 144 19.85 -3.33 20.80
CA TYR A 144 19.49 -3.06 19.41
C TYR A 144 18.41 -4.04 18.90
N ILE A 145 18.42 -5.30 19.34
CA ILE A 145 17.35 -6.27 19.02
C ILE A 145 16.10 -6.02 19.88
N TYR A 146 16.28 -5.68 21.15
CA TYR A 146 15.20 -5.44 22.09
C TYR A 146 14.34 -4.24 21.69
N ASP A 147 14.97 -3.08 21.49
CA ASP A 147 14.31 -1.87 21.00
C ASP A 147 15.32 -0.97 20.25
N PRO A 148 15.43 -1.10 18.91
CA PRO A 148 16.36 -0.30 18.12
C PRO A 148 16.01 1.19 18.11
N ARG A 149 14.78 1.57 18.50
CA ARG A 149 14.33 2.96 18.56
C ARG A 149 15.07 3.76 19.64
N ALA A 150 15.64 3.08 20.64
CA ALA A 150 16.51 3.69 21.65
C ALA A 150 17.82 4.23 21.06
N PHE A 151 18.25 3.70 19.90
CA PHE A 151 19.46 4.14 19.19
C PHE A 151 19.11 5.04 18.00
N ASN A 152 18.06 4.70 17.27
CA ASN A 152 17.57 5.47 16.12
C ASN A 152 16.03 5.49 16.11
N PRO A 153 15.38 6.59 16.50
CA PRO A 153 13.92 6.71 16.48
C PRO A 153 13.29 6.51 15.09
N GLY A 154 14.03 6.75 14.02
CA GLY A 154 13.61 6.56 12.62
C GLY A 154 13.91 5.17 12.06
N THR A 155 14.32 4.21 12.89
CA THR A 155 14.60 2.84 12.44
C THR A 155 13.35 2.14 11.87
N VAL A 156 13.56 1.29 10.87
CA VAL A 156 12.54 0.35 10.37
C VAL A 156 12.69 -1.05 10.98
N MET A 157 13.72 -1.28 11.81
CA MET A 157 13.88 -2.56 12.48
C MET A 157 12.79 -2.70 13.56
N PRO A 158 12.03 -3.82 13.58
CA PRO A 158 11.01 -4.03 14.60
C PRO A 158 11.60 -4.03 16.01
N PRO A 159 10.91 -3.46 17.01
CA PRO A 159 11.29 -3.53 18.42
C PRO A 159 10.93 -4.91 19.02
N TRP A 160 11.68 -5.94 18.62
CA TRP A 160 11.33 -7.34 18.85
C TRP A 160 11.14 -7.70 20.33
N GLY A 161 11.96 -7.14 21.22
CA GLY A 161 11.84 -7.39 22.66
C GLY A 161 10.78 -6.51 23.32
N ALA A 162 10.80 -5.21 23.05
CA ALA A 162 9.86 -4.27 23.65
C ALA A 162 8.40 -4.52 23.24
N HIS A 163 8.15 -5.12 22.07
CA HIS A 163 6.81 -5.53 21.62
C HIS A 163 6.49 -7.01 21.92
N GLY A 164 7.33 -7.68 22.71
CA GLY A 164 7.07 -9.04 23.19
C GLY A 164 7.10 -10.12 22.11
N VAL A 165 7.80 -9.90 20.99
CA VAL A 165 7.97 -10.92 19.94
C VAL A 165 9.02 -11.96 20.34
N PHE A 166 10.10 -11.50 20.98
CA PHE A 166 11.11 -12.36 21.58
C PHE A 166 11.22 -12.11 23.08
N THR A 167 11.38 -13.18 23.84
CA THR A 167 11.73 -13.13 25.26
C THR A 167 13.19 -12.68 25.44
N GLN A 168 13.56 -12.30 26.65
CA GLN A 168 14.95 -11.95 26.97
C GLN A 168 15.92 -13.10 26.63
N GLN A 169 15.59 -14.34 26.98
CA GLN A 169 16.45 -15.49 26.69
C GLN A 169 16.59 -15.75 25.19
N GLU A 170 15.50 -15.61 24.42
CA GLU A 170 15.58 -15.74 22.96
C GLU A 170 16.49 -14.68 22.34
N ILE A 171 16.48 -13.44 22.85
CA ILE A 171 17.43 -12.41 22.40
C ILE A 171 18.86 -12.77 22.83
N PHE A 172 19.07 -13.36 24.01
CA PHE A 172 20.38 -13.85 24.43
C PHE A 172 20.92 -14.92 23.47
N ASP A 173 20.07 -15.84 23.05
CA ASP A 173 20.40 -16.89 22.08
C ASP A 173 20.78 -16.26 20.73
N ILE A 174 20.00 -15.29 20.25
CA ILE A 174 20.30 -14.55 19.01
C ILE A 174 21.63 -13.80 19.12
N VAL A 175 21.88 -13.05 20.21
CA VAL A 175 23.15 -12.32 20.41
C VAL A 175 24.32 -13.30 20.44
N THR A 176 24.17 -14.43 21.13
CA THR A 176 25.20 -15.47 21.20
C THR A 176 25.51 -16.01 19.79
N TYR A 177 24.49 -16.27 18.98
CA TYR A 177 24.66 -16.66 17.58
C TYR A 177 25.37 -15.58 16.75
N LEU A 178 24.92 -14.31 16.82
CA LEU A 178 25.52 -13.21 16.06
C LEU A 178 27.01 -13.05 16.37
N LYS A 179 27.42 -13.23 17.63
CA LYS A 179 28.84 -13.17 18.02
C LYS A 179 29.70 -14.29 17.43
N THR A 180 29.10 -15.42 17.02
CA THR A 180 29.85 -16.48 16.30
C THR A 180 30.18 -16.08 14.86
N LEU A 181 29.48 -15.10 14.29
CA LEU A 181 29.61 -14.70 12.88
C LEU A 181 30.82 -13.79 12.68
N THR A 182 31.98 -14.41 12.44
CA THR A 182 33.28 -13.73 12.23
C THR A 182 33.89 -13.99 10.85
N GLY A 183 33.15 -14.69 9.98
CA GLY A 183 33.63 -15.12 8.67
C GLY A 183 33.72 -13.97 7.65
N LYS A 184 34.56 -14.15 6.62
CA LYS A 184 34.46 -13.37 5.39
C LYS A 184 33.19 -13.84 4.68
N GLY A 185 32.14 -13.04 4.75
CA GLY A 185 30.85 -13.35 4.17
C GLY A 185 30.88 -13.70 2.69
N GLY A 186 29.79 -14.26 2.21
CA GLY A 186 29.64 -14.60 0.80
C GLY A 186 28.27 -15.15 0.51
N TYR A 187 27.85 -14.93 -0.73
CA TYR A 187 26.63 -15.49 -1.28
C TYR A 187 26.98 -16.71 -2.13
N PRO A 188 26.19 -17.79 -2.08
CA PRO A 188 26.40 -18.96 -2.94
C PRO A 188 26.46 -18.60 -4.43
N ASP A 189 25.61 -17.67 -4.86
CA ASP A 189 25.55 -17.16 -6.22
C ASP A 189 24.90 -15.76 -6.29
N SER A 190 24.76 -15.23 -7.51
CA SER A 190 24.16 -13.91 -7.77
C SER A 190 22.67 -13.80 -7.42
N MET A 191 21.92 -14.92 -7.43
CA MET A 191 20.51 -14.96 -7.04
C MET A 191 20.36 -14.93 -5.52
N GLU A 192 21.30 -15.51 -4.79
CA GLU A 192 21.33 -15.44 -3.33
C GLU A 192 21.89 -14.11 -2.81
N ASN A 193 22.56 -13.32 -3.66
CA ASN A 193 23.03 -11.97 -3.34
C ASN A 193 21.96 -10.90 -3.67
N PRO A 194 21.23 -10.33 -2.70
CA PRO A 194 20.20 -9.33 -2.96
C PRO A 194 20.75 -8.00 -3.51
N PHE A 195 22.06 -7.75 -3.44
CA PHE A 195 22.69 -6.56 -4.04
C PHE A 195 22.97 -6.73 -5.54
N THR A 196 23.00 -7.97 -6.03
CA THR A 196 23.22 -8.27 -7.47
C THR A 196 22.07 -9.06 -8.09
N ARG A 197 21.09 -9.51 -7.31
CA ARG A 197 19.91 -10.23 -7.78
C ARG A 197 19.16 -9.36 -8.79
N PRO A 198 18.91 -9.85 -10.02
CA PRO A 198 18.21 -9.08 -11.03
C PRO A 198 16.83 -8.64 -10.55
N GLU A 199 16.50 -7.37 -10.79
CA GLU A 199 15.14 -6.86 -10.55
C GLU A 199 14.13 -7.69 -11.36
N PRO A 200 12.97 -8.05 -10.76
CA PRO A 200 11.97 -8.82 -11.47
C PRO A 200 11.36 -7.96 -12.57
N VAL A 201 11.31 -8.53 -13.78
CA VAL A 201 10.60 -7.95 -14.91
C VAL A 201 9.25 -8.65 -15.02
N GLU A 202 8.19 -7.87 -15.04
CA GLU A 202 6.84 -8.36 -15.33
C GLU A 202 6.61 -8.19 -16.84
N ASP A 203 6.78 -9.27 -17.59
CA ASP A 203 6.68 -9.33 -19.05
C ASP A 203 5.37 -9.93 -19.55
N ARG A 204 4.53 -10.45 -18.65
CA ARG A 204 3.20 -10.98 -18.99
C ARG A 204 2.27 -9.88 -19.47
N ASP A 205 1.46 -10.21 -20.47
CA ASP A 205 0.38 -9.35 -20.91
C ASP A 205 -0.79 -9.43 -19.91
N ASN A 206 -1.08 -8.31 -19.25
CA ASN A 206 -2.21 -8.20 -18.34
C ASN A 206 -3.55 -8.53 -19.02
N LEU A 207 -3.68 -8.33 -20.33
CA LEU A 207 -4.95 -8.48 -21.06
C LEU A 207 -5.05 -9.79 -21.85
N ASP A 208 -4.03 -10.65 -21.82
CA ASP A 208 -4.10 -11.97 -22.42
C ASP A 208 -4.81 -12.95 -21.47
N LEU A 209 -5.93 -13.52 -21.93
CA LEU A 209 -6.72 -14.53 -21.22
C LEU A 209 -5.94 -15.81 -20.89
N PHE A 210 -4.96 -16.18 -21.70
CA PHE A 210 -4.13 -17.36 -21.50
C PHE A 210 -3.00 -17.13 -20.47
N GLU A 211 -2.59 -15.88 -20.25
CA GLU A 211 -1.56 -15.51 -19.28
C GLU A 211 -2.13 -15.00 -17.95
N ASN A 212 -3.24 -14.25 -18.01
CA ASN A 212 -3.86 -13.61 -16.86
C ASN A 212 -5.27 -14.17 -16.56
N PRO A 213 -5.40 -15.11 -15.59
CA PRO A 213 -6.70 -15.58 -15.12
C PRO A 213 -7.60 -14.47 -14.54
N GLY A 214 -7.05 -13.29 -14.23
CA GLY A 214 -7.82 -12.11 -13.84
C GLY A 214 -8.82 -11.66 -14.90
N MET A 215 -8.58 -11.96 -16.17
CA MET A 215 -9.49 -11.64 -17.28
C MET A 215 -10.86 -12.34 -17.16
N LEU A 216 -10.95 -13.49 -16.48
CA LEU A 216 -12.25 -14.10 -16.14
C LEU A 216 -13.11 -13.20 -15.25
N GLY A 217 -12.50 -12.31 -14.46
CA GLY A 217 -13.20 -11.28 -13.72
C GLY A 217 -13.81 -10.21 -14.63
N GLN A 218 -13.14 -9.86 -15.73
CA GLN A 218 -13.67 -8.93 -16.73
C GLN A 218 -14.90 -9.52 -17.42
N GLU A 219 -14.82 -10.77 -17.89
CA GLU A 219 -15.95 -11.46 -18.53
C GLU A 219 -17.16 -11.55 -17.60
N LEU A 220 -16.94 -11.89 -16.33
CA LEU A 220 -17.99 -11.90 -15.32
C LEU A 220 -18.63 -10.52 -15.13
N GLY A 221 -17.83 -9.45 -15.05
CA GLY A 221 -18.33 -8.10 -14.92
C GLY A 221 -19.16 -7.64 -16.11
N GLU A 222 -18.72 -7.97 -17.32
CA GLU A 222 -19.46 -7.68 -18.55
C GLU A 222 -20.81 -8.41 -18.60
N GLN A 223 -20.82 -9.69 -18.21
CA GLN A 223 -22.06 -10.45 -18.10
C GLN A 223 -23.02 -9.82 -17.08
N LEU A 224 -22.52 -9.51 -15.87
CA LEU A 224 -23.31 -8.94 -14.78
C LEU A 224 -23.90 -7.57 -15.12
N TYR A 225 -23.23 -6.79 -15.99
CA TYR A 225 -23.71 -5.49 -16.44
C TYR A 225 -25.13 -5.54 -17.05
N SER A 226 -25.49 -6.68 -17.65
CA SER A 226 -26.79 -6.89 -18.29
C SER A 226 -27.78 -7.69 -17.44
N VAL A 227 -27.37 -8.17 -16.25
CA VAL A 227 -28.25 -8.95 -15.37
C VAL A 227 -29.25 -8.01 -14.69
N ALA A 228 -30.53 -8.30 -14.89
CA ALA A 228 -31.61 -7.58 -14.22
C ALA A 228 -31.76 -8.04 -12.77
N GLY A 229 -31.97 -7.07 -11.87
CA GLY A 229 -32.31 -7.33 -10.48
C GLY A 229 -33.79 -7.63 -10.27
N PRO A 230 -34.20 -7.87 -9.00
CA PRO A 230 -35.59 -8.14 -8.63
C PRO A 230 -36.58 -7.08 -9.14
N ASN A 231 -36.16 -5.83 -9.25
CA ASN A 231 -37.00 -4.74 -9.76
C ASN A 231 -37.00 -4.62 -11.31
N GLY A 232 -36.35 -5.54 -12.02
CA GLY A 232 -36.26 -5.59 -13.47
C GLY A 232 -35.22 -4.65 -14.10
N GLN A 233 -34.50 -3.84 -13.31
CA GLN A 233 -33.45 -2.95 -13.80
C GLN A 233 -32.09 -3.65 -13.85
N SER A 234 -31.24 -3.24 -14.79
CA SER A 234 -29.84 -3.66 -14.90
C SER A 234 -28.94 -2.44 -15.07
N CYS A 235 -27.61 -2.61 -14.99
CA CYS A 235 -26.71 -1.50 -15.32
C CYS A 235 -26.96 -1.03 -16.77
N ALA A 236 -27.17 -1.98 -17.68
CA ALA A 236 -27.45 -1.72 -19.09
C ALA A 236 -28.79 -1.01 -19.35
N SER A 237 -29.80 -1.15 -18.48
CA SER A 237 -31.10 -0.48 -18.69
C SER A 237 -31.03 1.04 -18.46
N CYS A 238 -30.07 1.51 -17.67
CA CYS A 238 -29.85 2.94 -17.39
C CYS A 238 -28.62 3.52 -18.10
N HIS A 239 -27.58 2.71 -18.32
CA HIS A 239 -26.30 3.13 -18.86
C HIS A 239 -26.03 2.46 -20.21
N GLU A 240 -26.70 2.93 -21.26
CA GLU A 240 -26.45 2.44 -22.61
C GLU A 240 -25.03 2.79 -23.11
N LYS A 241 -24.42 1.94 -23.94
CA LYS A 241 -23.09 2.16 -24.54
C LYS A 241 -21.96 2.35 -23.49
N PRO A 242 -21.71 1.36 -22.61
CA PRO A 242 -20.75 1.45 -21.51
C PRO A 242 -19.35 1.89 -21.95
N ALA A 243 -18.86 1.43 -23.11
CA ALA A 243 -17.54 1.80 -23.63
C ALA A 243 -17.36 3.30 -23.93
N GLN A 244 -18.45 4.04 -24.15
CA GLN A 244 -18.40 5.50 -24.33
C GLN A 244 -18.57 6.21 -22.99
N LEU A 245 -19.53 5.78 -22.16
CA LEU A 245 -19.84 6.40 -20.88
C LEU A 245 -18.71 6.26 -19.85
N PHE A 246 -18.13 5.07 -19.74
CA PHE A 246 -17.15 4.75 -18.69
C PHE A 246 -15.70 4.90 -19.15
N LYS A 247 -15.47 5.34 -20.39
CA LYS A 247 -14.12 5.48 -20.98
C LYS A 247 -13.15 6.23 -20.08
N THR A 248 -13.60 7.30 -19.41
CA THR A 248 -12.76 8.09 -18.49
C THR A 248 -13.27 8.08 -17.06
N TRP A 249 -14.40 7.45 -16.77
CA TRP A 249 -15.05 7.53 -15.46
C TRP A 249 -14.13 7.07 -14.32
N ALA A 250 -13.50 5.90 -14.49
CA ALA A 250 -12.61 5.32 -13.49
C ALA A 250 -11.33 6.15 -13.23
N THR A 251 -10.93 7.03 -14.17
CA THR A 251 -9.72 7.88 -14.04
C THR A 251 -9.79 8.90 -12.93
N SER A 252 -10.99 9.18 -12.44
CA SER A 252 -11.26 10.22 -11.45
C SER A 252 -11.87 9.66 -10.16
N MET A 253 -11.70 8.35 -9.94
CA MET A 253 -12.13 7.65 -8.73
C MET A 253 -10.91 7.38 -7.83
N PRO A 254 -11.05 7.41 -6.50
CA PRO A 254 -12.27 7.58 -5.70
C PRO A 254 -12.74 9.05 -5.63
N ARG A 255 -14.02 9.27 -5.29
CA ARG A 255 -14.61 10.62 -5.13
C ARG A 255 -15.23 10.82 -3.76
N PHE A 256 -15.25 12.05 -3.26
CA PHE A 256 -15.91 12.36 -1.99
C PHE A 256 -17.44 12.25 -2.12
N GLU A 257 -18.06 11.51 -1.20
CA GLU A 257 -19.51 11.35 -1.08
C GLU A 257 -19.99 12.00 0.22
N ALA A 258 -20.67 13.13 0.10
CA ALA A 258 -21.06 13.96 1.23
C ALA A 258 -22.04 13.26 2.18
N ARG A 259 -22.93 12.39 1.67
CA ARG A 259 -23.91 11.66 2.49
C ARG A 259 -23.25 10.63 3.40
N LEU A 260 -22.10 10.09 2.98
CA LEU A 260 -21.30 9.13 3.75
C LEU A 260 -20.12 9.79 4.48
N ASN A 261 -19.85 11.06 4.19
CA ASN A 261 -18.72 11.82 4.71
C ASN A 261 -17.36 11.11 4.53
N LYS A 262 -17.13 10.50 3.37
CA LYS A 262 -15.89 9.76 3.06
C LYS A 262 -15.60 9.67 1.57
N MET A 263 -14.38 9.24 1.23
CA MET A 263 -14.00 8.91 -0.13
C MET A 263 -14.62 7.56 -0.55
N LEU A 264 -15.44 7.59 -1.59
CA LEU A 264 -16.12 6.43 -2.16
C LEU A 264 -15.30 5.85 -3.32
N GLY A 265 -14.83 4.62 -3.17
CA GLY A 265 -14.18 3.83 -4.22
C GLY A 265 -15.19 3.17 -5.17
N ILE A 266 -14.69 2.61 -6.28
CA ILE A 266 -15.54 1.96 -7.29
C ILE A 266 -16.27 0.74 -6.72
N GLU A 267 -15.59 -0.09 -5.94
CA GLU A 267 -16.13 -1.29 -5.31
C GLU A 267 -17.30 -0.94 -4.39
N GLU A 268 -17.15 0.10 -3.56
CA GLU A 268 -18.21 0.55 -2.66
C GLU A 268 -19.37 1.18 -3.43
N PHE A 269 -19.06 1.99 -4.45
CA PHE A 269 -20.05 2.57 -5.35
C PHE A 269 -20.94 1.49 -5.97
N ILE A 270 -20.35 0.42 -6.52
CA ILE A 270 -21.10 -0.69 -7.12
C ILE A 270 -22.09 -1.29 -6.13
N THR A 271 -21.65 -1.61 -4.91
CA THR A 271 -22.53 -2.21 -3.90
C THR A 271 -23.72 -1.30 -3.58
N ARG A 272 -23.44 -0.03 -3.27
CA ARG A 272 -24.45 0.92 -2.82
C ARG A 272 -25.42 1.31 -3.94
N HIS A 273 -24.90 1.46 -5.16
CA HIS A 273 -25.71 1.82 -6.31
C HIS A 273 -26.61 0.65 -6.73
N ALA A 274 -26.10 -0.58 -6.77
CA ALA A 274 -26.89 -1.77 -7.12
C ALA A 274 -28.06 -2.01 -6.15
N ARG A 275 -27.85 -1.80 -4.84
CA ARG A 275 -28.94 -1.86 -3.84
C ARG A 275 -30.01 -0.81 -4.11
N ALA A 276 -29.61 0.42 -4.39
CA ALA A 276 -30.54 1.54 -4.58
C ALA A 276 -31.32 1.50 -5.90
N THR A 277 -30.73 0.97 -6.98
CA THR A 277 -31.33 1.05 -8.32
C THR A 277 -31.78 -0.29 -8.89
N MET A 278 -31.24 -1.41 -8.41
CA MET A 278 -31.50 -2.75 -8.96
C MET A 278 -32.07 -3.73 -7.93
N ASP A 279 -32.08 -3.38 -6.64
CA ASP A 279 -32.46 -4.31 -5.54
C ASP A 279 -31.59 -5.58 -5.52
N ILE A 280 -30.31 -5.44 -5.90
CA ILE A 280 -29.31 -6.52 -5.82
C ILE A 280 -28.21 -6.13 -4.85
N ASP A 281 -27.79 -7.09 -4.02
CA ASP A 281 -26.61 -6.94 -3.19
C ASP A 281 -25.37 -7.57 -3.84
N TYR A 282 -24.36 -6.72 -4.08
CA TYR A 282 -23.01 -7.14 -4.48
C TYR A 282 -21.99 -6.62 -3.46
N PRO A 283 -21.84 -7.29 -2.30
CA PRO A 283 -20.92 -6.82 -1.26
C PRO A 283 -19.50 -6.64 -1.78
N MET A 284 -18.80 -5.63 -1.28
CA MET A 284 -17.38 -5.41 -1.56
C MET A 284 -16.59 -6.70 -1.34
N GLN A 285 -15.62 -6.95 -2.22
CA GLN A 285 -14.79 -8.16 -2.25
C GLN A 285 -15.54 -9.48 -2.56
N SER A 286 -16.84 -9.43 -2.88
CA SER A 286 -17.50 -10.56 -3.55
C SER A 286 -16.98 -10.72 -4.98
N LYS A 287 -17.15 -11.91 -5.56
CA LYS A 287 -16.75 -12.18 -6.95
C LYS A 287 -17.48 -11.25 -7.93
N GLN A 288 -18.77 -11.01 -7.69
CA GLN A 288 -19.63 -10.17 -8.53
C GLN A 288 -19.19 -8.70 -8.47
N ASN A 289 -18.96 -8.17 -7.27
CA ASN A 289 -18.48 -6.80 -7.08
C ASN A 289 -17.10 -6.60 -7.73
N THR A 290 -16.18 -7.54 -7.49
CA THR A 290 -14.82 -7.48 -8.06
C THR A 290 -14.86 -7.58 -9.58
N GLY A 291 -15.73 -8.43 -10.15
CA GLY A 291 -15.91 -8.55 -11.60
C GLY A 291 -16.43 -7.26 -12.24
N LEU A 292 -17.51 -6.69 -11.68
CA LEU A 292 -18.04 -5.39 -12.13
C LEU A 292 -17.00 -4.26 -12.01
N SER A 293 -16.23 -4.26 -10.92
CA SER A 293 -15.13 -3.31 -10.69
C SER A 293 -14.04 -3.44 -11.77
N ILE A 294 -13.64 -4.67 -12.12
CA ILE A 294 -12.71 -4.92 -13.22
C ILE A 294 -13.30 -4.40 -14.52
N TYR A 295 -14.54 -4.74 -14.85
CA TYR A 295 -15.17 -4.34 -16.10
C TYR A 295 -15.20 -2.81 -16.25
N LEU A 296 -15.65 -2.07 -15.24
CA LEU A 296 -15.69 -0.60 -15.28
C LEU A 296 -14.31 0.04 -15.45
N ARG A 297 -13.27 -0.52 -14.81
CA ARG A 297 -11.88 -0.05 -15.00
C ARG A 297 -11.29 -0.51 -16.34
N HIS A 298 -11.65 -1.68 -16.84
CA HIS A 298 -11.22 -2.22 -18.12
C HIS A 298 -11.69 -1.35 -19.30
N LEU A 299 -12.92 -0.83 -19.23
CA LEU A 299 -13.43 0.16 -20.21
C LEU A 299 -12.61 1.47 -20.25
N ALA A 300 -11.84 1.75 -19.19
CA ALA A 300 -10.93 2.89 -19.08
C ALA A 300 -9.46 2.54 -19.34
N ASN A 301 -9.14 1.30 -19.73
CA ASN A 301 -7.77 0.92 -20.09
C ASN A 301 -7.19 1.85 -21.17
N GLY A 302 -5.90 2.14 -21.07
CA GLY A 302 -5.23 3.11 -21.94
C GLY A 302 -5.46 4.58 -21.54
N GLN A 303 -6.43 4.88 -20.67
CA GLN A 303 -6.52 6.22 -20.07
C GLN A 303 -5.58 6.36 -18.88
N ALA A 304 -5.15 7.60 -18.62
CA ALA A 304 -4.35 7.94 -17.45
C ALA A 304 -5.22 8.22 -16.23
N ILE A 305 -4.74 7.86 -15.03
CA ILE A 305 -5.29 8.34 -13.77
C ILE A 305 -5.22 9.87 -13.75
N ALA A 306 -6.34 10.51 -13.42
CA ALA A 306 -6.55 11.95 -13.49
C ALA A 306 -7.36 12.43 -12.28
N MET A 307 -6.78 12.28 -11.08
CA MET A 307 -7.35 12.79 -9.85
C MET A 307 -7.23 14.30 -9.78
N ASP A 308 -8.37 14.95 -9.60
CA ASP A 308 -8.44 16.37 -9.23
C ASP A 308 -8.50 16.49 -7.70
N THR A 309 -7.73 17.45 -7.18
CA THR A 309 -7.53 17.71 -5.75
C THR A 309 -7.89 19.14 -5.37
N SER A 310 -8.61 19.88 -6.23
CA SER A 310 -8.99 21.26 -5.95
C SER A 310 -10.05 21.39 -4.85
N ASP A 311 -10.90 20.37 -4.68
CA ASP A 311 -12.01 20.38 -3.72
C ASP A 311 -11.52 20.27 -2.25
N PRO A 312 -12.04 21.08 -1.31
CA PRO A 312 -11.61 21.06 0.09
C PRO A 312 -11.77 19.70 0.80
N ASN A 313 -12.83 18.94 0.51
CA ASN A 313 -13.03 17.63 1.14
C ASN A 313 -12.00 16.62 0.62
N THR A 314 -11.69 16.69 -0.66
CA THR A 314 -10.65 15.89 -1.32
C THR A 314 -9.27 16.22 -0.76
N GLN A 315 -8.96 17.51 -0.53
CA GLN A 315 -7.71 17.92 0.12
C GLN A 315 -7.60 17.39 1.55
N ALA A 316 -8.68 17.48 2.33
CA ALA A 316 -8.72 16.95 3.68
C ALA A 316 -8.54 15.43 3.70
N ALA A 317 -9.18 14.70 2.78
CA ALA A 317 -9.00 13.25 2.62
C ALA A 317 -7.58 12.88 2.20
N LEU A 318 -6.98 13.63 1.27
CA LEU A 318 -5.60 13.43 0.85
C LEU A 318 -4.61 13.63 2.00
N ALA A 319 -4.80 14.66 2.81
CA ALA A 319 -3.99 14.92 3.99
C ALA A 319 -4.10 13.79 5.03
N ARG A 320 -5.32 13.25 5.24
CA ARG A 320 -5.51 12.06 6.09
C ARG A 320 -4.82 10.82 5.50
N GLY A 321 -4.96 10.58 4.20
CA GLY A 321 -4.31 9.45 3.51
C GLY A 321 -2.78 9.50 3.59
N GLU A 322 -2.19 10.69 3.44
CA GLU A 322 -0.75 10.91 3.61
C GLU A 322 -0.31 10.67 5.07
N ALA A 323 -1.06 11.19 6.05
CA ALA A 323 -0.81 10.92 7.47
C ALA A 323 -0.88 9.42 7.78
N LEU A 324 -1.88 8.70 7.27
CA LEU A 324 -2.01 7.25 7.47
C LEU A 324 -0.83 6.48 6.86
N SER A 325 -0.23 6.96 5.77
CA SER A 325 0.90 6.29 5.12
C SER A 325 2.17 6.19 5.99
N VAL A 326 2.29 7.08 6.98
CA VAL A 326 3.43 7.16 7.90
C VAL A 326 3.13 6.64 9.31
N VAL A 327 1.89 6.21 9.58
CA VAL A 327 1.52 5.60 10.87
C VAL A 327 2.19 4.23 10.99
N LYS A 328 2.91 4.03 12.09
CA LYS A 328 3.44 2.71 12.46
C LYS A 328 2.31 1.85 13.01
N LEU A 329 2.10 0.68 12.42
CA LEU A 329 0.99 -0.24 12.70
C LEU A 329 1.49 -1.60 13.22
N GLY A 330 0.62 -2.26 13.99
CA GLY A 330 0.79 -3.65 14.39
C GLY A 330 1.97 -3.94 15.33
N GLN A 331 2.13 -5.21 15.68
CA GLN A 331 3.20 -5.66 16.58
C GLN A 331 4.59 -5.38 16.02
N LEU A 332 4.77 -5.41 14.70
CA LEU A 332 6.09 -5.19 14.08
C LEU A 332 6.43 -3.71 13.86
N ASN A 333 5.52 -2.79 14.19
CA ASN A 333 5.79 -1.36 14.16
C ASN A 333 6.22 -0.82 12.78
N PHE A 334 5.45 -1.15 11.74
CA PHE A 334 5.74 -0.72 10.37
C PHE A 334 4.71 0.27 9.83
N ALA A 335 5.17 1.27 9.07
CA ALA A 335 4.36 2.14 8.23
C ALA A 335 4.43 1.72 6.77
N CYS A 336 3.50 2.20 5.93
CA CYS A 336 3.51 1.92 4.49
C CYS A 336 4.84 2.38 3.85
N ILE A 337 5.32 3.56 4.25
CA ILE A 337 6.57 4.15 3.73
C ILE A 337 7.84 3.40 4.16
N ASP A 338 7.80 2.58 5.22
CA ASP A 338 9.00 1.82 5.63
C ASP A 338 9.39 0.80 4.56
N CYS A 339 8.39 0.24 3.87
CA CYS A 339 8.59 -0.73 2.79
C CYS A 339 8.49 -0.08 1.40
N HIS A 340 7.53 0.84 1.21
CA HIS A 340 7.22 1.39 -0.12
C HIS A 340 7.90 2.73 -0.44
N ASP A 341 8.73 3.23 0.47
CA ASP A 341 9.65 4.35 0.24
C ASP A 341 11.08 3.99 0.69
N PHE A 342 11.32 3.84 2.00
CA PHE A 342 12.65 3.47 2.53
C PHE A 342 13.16 2.13 2.01
N GLY A 343 12.28 1.13 1.96
CA GLY A 343 12.54 -0.20 1.41
C GLY A 343 12.29 -0.32 -0.08
N ALA A 344 11.83 0.73 -0.77
CA ALA A 344 11.47 0.64 -2.18
C ALA A 344 12.69 0.23 -3.02
N LYS A 345 12.46 -0.59 -4.05
CA LYS A 345 13.51 -1.10 -4.95
C LYS A 345 14.58 -1.93 -4.23
N ARG A 346 14.22 -2.51 -3.08
CA ARG A 346 15.04 -3.46 -2.33
C ARG A 346 14.29 -4.77 -2.16
N TRP A 347 15.04 -5.78 -1.74
CA TRP A 347 14.54 -7.13 -1.50
C TRP A 347 14.16 -7.30 -0.04
N ILE A 348 12.93 -7.78 0.20
CA ILE A 348 12.56 -8.46 1.43
C ILE A 348 12.38 -9.94 1.12
N ARG A 349 13.33 -10.74 1.59
CA ARG A 349 13.58 -12.07 1.06
C ARG A 349 13.62 -12.10 -0.49
N GLY A 350 12.89 -13.03 -1.11
CA GLY A 350 12.70 -13.14 -2.56
C GLY A 350 11.66 -12.18 -3.14
N GLN A 351 11.09 -11.27 -2.35
CA GLN A 351 10.13 -10.29 -2.81
C GLN A 351 10.80 -8.94 -3.06
N TYR A 352 10.70 -8.43 -4.28
CA TYR A 352 11.13 -7.08 -4.61
C TYR A 352 10.04 -6.07 -4.22
N LEU A 353 10.42 -5.05 -3.46
CA LEU A 353 9.48 -4.05 -2.97
C LEU A 353 9.23 -2.98 -4.03
N SER A 354 7.97 -2.84 -4.44
CA SER A 354 7.54 -1.74 -5.30
C SER A 354 7.55 -0.41 -4.52
N GLY A 355 7.82 0.69 -5.21
CA GLY A 355 7.54 2.02 -4.68
C GLY A 355 6.04 2.34 -4.68
N VAL A 356 5.66 3.50 -4.12
CA VAL A 356 4.29 4.04 -4.18
C VAL A 356 3.85 4.36 -5.62
N GLU A 357 4.79 4.78 -6.46
CA GLU A 357 4.55 5.00 -7.89
C GLU A 357 4.48 3.67 -8.65
N GLY A 358 3.50 3.55 -9.55
CA GLY A 358 3.18 2.34 -10.31
C GLY A 358 2.30 1.32 -9.54
N MET A 359 1.94 1.59 -8.29
CA MET A 359 1.31 0.59 -7.42
C MET A 359 -0.17 0.32 -7.73
N ILE A 360 -0.93 1.30 -8.21
CA ILE A 360 -2.41 1.21 -8.18
C ILE A 360 -3.08 1.05 -9.55
N ALA A 361 -2.43 1.47 -10.64
CA ALA A 361 -3.05 1.53 -11.97
C ALA A 361 -3.44 0.17 -12.59
N HIS A 362 -3.03 -0.94 -11.96
CA HIS A 362 -3.32 -2.30 -12.40
C HIS A 362 -4.31 -3.04 -11.48
N PHE A 363 -4.93 -2.33 -10.52
CA PHE A 363 -5.92 -2.91 -9.61
C PHE A 363 -7.36 -2.77 -10.16
N PRO A 364 -8.26 -3.74 -9.93
CA PRO A 364 -8.01 -5.05 -9.29
C PRO A 364 -7.04 -5.95 -10.06
N THR A 365 -6.27 -6.77 -9.33
CA THR A 365 -5.19 -7.58 -9.89
C THR A 365 -5.28 -9.04 -9.46
N TYR A 366 -4.98 -9.96 -10.36
CA TYR A 366 -4.80 -11.37 -10.06
C TYR A 366 -3.47 -11.60 -9.33
N ARG A 367 -3.56 -12.24 -8.16
CA ARG A 367 -2.42 -12.58 -7.30
C ARG A 367 -2.01 -14.03 -7.53
N THR A 368 -0.88 -14.27 -8.20
CA THR A 368 -0.44 -15.65 -8.48
C THR A 368 -0.09 -16.42 -7.22
N SER A 369 0.38 -15.74 -6.16
CA SER A 369 0.66 -16.38 -4.85
C SER A 369 -0.59 -16.86 -4.11
N ARG A 370 -1.78 -16.41 -4.53
CA ARG A 370 -3.06 -16.65 -3.84
C ARG A 370 -4.13 -17.23 -4.75
N THR A 371 -3.85 -17.30 -6.05
CA THR A 371 -4.79 -17.73 -7.09
C THR A 371 -6.14 -17.01 -7.00
N GLU A 372 -6.12 -15.71 -6.69
CA GLU A 372 -7.29 -14.89 -6.37
C GLU A 372 -7.12 -13.47 -6.93
N ILE A 373 -8.23 -12.83 -7.33
CA ILE A 373 -8.25 -11.41 -7.71
C ILE A 373 -8.44 -10.55 -6.47
N TRP A 374 -7.59 -9.54 -6.31
CA TRP A 374 -7.65 -8.59 -5.21
C TRP A 374 -7.89 -7.17 -5.72
N ASP A 375 -8.89 -6.50 -5.15
CA ASP A 375 -8.99 -5.05 -5.18
C ASP A 375 -7.94 -4.39 -4.25
N ILE A 376 -7.84 -3.07 -4.31
CA ILE A 376 -6.87 -2.32 -3.52
C ILE A 376 -7.15 -2.39 -2.00
N ARG A 377 -8.42 -2.49 -1.58
CA ARG A 377 -8.80 -2.62 -0.16
C ARG A 377 -8.32 -3.94 0.40
N LYS A 378 -8.53 -5.03 -0.33
CA LYS A 378 -8.02 -6.36 0.04
C LYS A 378 -6.50 -6.37 0.11
N ARG A 379 -5.80 -5.65 -0.78
CA ARG A 379 -4.35 -5.47 -0.69
C ARG A 379 -3.91 -4.74 0.57
N LEU A 380 -4.54 -3.62 0.92
CA LEU A 380 -4.24 -2.85 2.14
C LEU A 380 -4.47 -3.71 3.40
N GLN A 381 -5.58 -4.44 3.44
CA GLN A 381 -5.86 -5.41 4.50
C GLN A 381 -4.76 -6.48 4.60
N TRP A 382 -4.28 -7.02 3.48
CA TRP A 382 -3.22 -8.03 3.49
C TRP A 382 -1.85 -7.47 3.92
N CYS A 383 -1.57 -6.20 3.65
CA CYS A 383 -0.38 -5.54 4.20
C CYS A 383 -0.42 -5.53 5.74
N GLY A 384 -1.58 -5.29 6.35
CA GLY A 384 -1.77 -5.36 7.80
C GLY A 384 -1.46 -6.75 8.40
N VAL A 385 -1.84 -7.83 7.71
CA VAL A 385 -1.55 -9.22 8.15
C VAL A 385 -0.05 -9.46 8.23
N ALA A 386 0.71 -8.99 7.24
CA ALA A 386 2.15 -9.19 7.19
C ALA A 386 2.90 -8.53 8.36
N ILE A 387 2.30 -7.52 8.99
CA ILE A 387 2.90 -6.74 10.09
C ILE A 387 2.19 -6.94 11.43
N ARG A 388 1.28 -7.92 11.51
CA ARG A 388 0.50 -8.23 12.73
C ARG A 388 -0.31 -7.03 13.21
N ALA A 389 -1.13 -6.49 12.33
CA ALA A 389 -2.06 -5.39 12.60
C ALA A 389 -3.51 -5.83 12.37
N ASN A 390 -4.44 -5.20 13.10
CA ASN A 390 -5.87 -5.44 12.89
C ASN A 390 -6.32 -4.88 11.53
N GLU A 391 -7.13 -5.66 10.82
CA GLU A 391 -7.76 -5.25 9.57
C GLU A 391 -9.03 -4.43 9.82
N LEU A 392 -9.28 -3.46 8.94
CA LEU A 392 -10.57 -2.77 8.87
C LEU A 392 -11.49 -3.43 7.83
N PRO A 393 -12.82 -3.26 7.94
CA PRO A 393 -13.74 -3.64 6.87
C PRO A 393 -13.45 -2.92 5.55
N PRO A 394 -13.86 -3.48 4.39
CA PRO A 394 -13.51 -2.94 3.08
C PRO A 394 -13.95 -1.50 2.81
N ASP A 395 -15.07 -1.06 3.40
CA ASP A 395 -15.62 0.29 3.23
C ASP A 395 -15.16 1.30 4.30
N ALA A 396 -14.16 0.94 5.10
CA ALA A 396 -13.62 1.82 6.12
C ALA A 396 -13.08 3.13 5.49
N PRO A 397 -13.39 4.31 6.07
CA PRO A 397 -13.00 5.60 5.50
C PRO A 397 -11.48 5.78 5.37
N GLU A 398 -10.70 5.15 6.23
CA GLU A 398 -9.23 5.17 6.21
C GLU A 398 -8.69 4.56 4.93
N TYR A 399 -9.30 3.46 4.48
CA TYR A 399 -8.96 2.91 3.19
C TYR A 399 -9.34 3.94 2.11
N GLY A 400 -10.57 4.48 2.15
CA GLY A 400 -11.01 5.62 1.31
C GLY A 400 -9.90 6.63 1.02
N ASP A 401 -9.37 7.21 2.09
CA ASP A 401 -8.31 8.21 2.08
C ASP A 401 -6.98 7.68 1.52
N ILE A 402 -6.57 6.44 1.87
CA ILE A 402 -5.34 5.82 1.33
C ILE A 402 -5.45 5.56 -0.18
N GLU A 403 -6.60 5.11 -0.70
CA GLU A 403 -6.76 4.91 -2.16
C GLU A 403 -6.71 6.24 -2.91
N LEU A 404 -7.28 7.31 -2.36
CA LEU A 404 -7.13 8.65 -2.93
C LEU A 404 -5.65 9.05 -2.98
N PHE A 405 -4.92 8.91 -1.86
CA PHE A 405 -3.49 9.21 -1.79
C PHE A 405 -2.69 8.44 -2.85
N LEU A 406 -2.94 7.13 -2.98
CA LEU A 406 -2.27 6.29 -3.98
C LEU A 406 -2.61 6.72 -5.41
N ASN A 407 -3.88 7.02 -5.73
CA ASN A 407 -4.26 7.49 -7.06
C ASN A 407 -3.61 8.84 -7.39
N VAL A 408 -3.58 9.80 -6.45
CA VAL A 408 -2.92 11.10 -6.64
C VAL A 408 -1.41 10.93 -6.89
N LYS A 409 -0.72 10.06 -6.13
CA LYS A 409 0.70 9.74 -6.37
C LYS A 409 0.95 9.03 -7.71
N ASN A 410 -0.10 8.51 -8.34
CA ASN A 410 -0.07 7.80 -9.61
C ASN A 410 -0.77 8.56 -10.74
N ASN A 411 -1.08 9.85 -10.57
CA ASN A 411 -1.62 10.69 -11.64
C ASN A 411 -0.71 10.61 -12.89
N GLY A 412 -1.34 10.46 -14.06
CA GLY A 412 -0.64 10.27 -15.33
C GLY A 412 -0.27 8.82 -15.65
N LYS A 413 -0.35 7.87 -14.69
CA LYS A 413 -0.14 6.44 -15.00
C LYS A 413 -1.34 5.85 -15.72
N THR A 414 -1.07 5.06 -16.75
CA THR A 414 -2.09 4.43 -17.59
C THR A 414 -2.69 3.20 -16.91
N PHE A 415 -4.01 3.07 -16.95
CA PHE A 415 -4.69 1.86 -16.50
C PHE A 415 -4.33 0.64 -17.34
N SER A 416 -4.14 -0.47 -16.66
CA SER A 416 -3.98 -1.81 -17.23
C SER A 416 -4.64 -2.82 -16.30
N VAL A 417 -5.97 -2.93 -16.40
CA VAL A 417 -6.84 -3.69 -15.50
C VAL A 417 -7.61 -4.76 -16.29
N PRO A 418 -7.70 -6.01 -15.79
CA PRO A 418 -7.09 -6.50 -14.57
C PRO A 418 -5.57 -6.68 -14.71
N GLY A 419 -4.81 -6.35 -13.66
CA GLY A 419 -3.37 -6.64 -13.64
C GLY A 419 -3.08 -8.10 -13.27
N ILE A 420 -1.87 -8.60 -13.52
CA ILE A 420 -1.34 -9.84 -12.93
C ILE A 420 -0.08 -9.58 -12.11
N ARG A 421 -0.03 -9.96 -10.84
CA ARG A 421 1.15 -9.78 -9.96
C ARG A 421 1.33 -10.98 -9.03
N HIS A 422 2.51 -11.13 -8.45
CA HIS A 422 2.78 -12.17 -7.46
C HIS A 422 1.99 -12.00 -6.18
#